data_AF-A0A1Q7VFE6-F1
#
_entry.id   AF-A0A1Q7VFE6-F1
#
_cell.length_a   1.000
_cell.length_b   1.000
_cell.length_c   1.000
_cell.angle_alpha   90.00
_cell.angle_beta   90.00
_cell.angle_gamma   90.00
#
_symmetry.space_group_name_H-M   'P 1'
#
loop_
_entity.id
_entity.type
_entity.pdbx_description
1 polymer ?
#
loop_
_entity_poly.entity_id
_entity_poly.type
_entity_poly.pdbx_seq_one_letter_code
_entity_poly.pdbx_strand_id
1 'polypeptide(L)'
;MKTLLRFPVVGDFGTGDSDQISIAKQMFEAHRRAPFDFAIAAGDNIYPNGSARYFTRHFEQPFAALLKEPVRFYAVLGNHDVREGRQDQCRYPLFNMSGRNYYTVKQGEGLLDLYMLDSTIATRRRSAGWNSN
;
A
#
# COMPACT_ATOMS: atom_id res chain seq x y z
N MET A 1 10.46 12.55 -21.16
CA MET A 1 9.86 12.68 -19.82
C MET A 1 8.44 12.16 -19.85
N LYS A 2 8.05 11.38 -18.84
CA LYS A 2 6.65 11.02 -18.63
C LYS A 2 5.89 12.28 -18.22
N THR A 3 4.61 12.43 -18.56
CA THR A 3 3.79 13.61 -18.20
C THR A 3 2.48 13.24 -17.50
N LEU A 4 2.21 11.94 -17.37
CA LEU A 4 1.03 11.38 -16.73
C LEU A 4 1.44 10.20 -15.87
N LEU A 5 0.95 10.19 -14.64
CA LEU A 5 1.06 9.05 -13.72
C LEU A 5 -0.33 8.44 -13.50
N ARG A 6 -0.42 7.12 -13.56
CA ARG A 6 -1.65 6.37 -13.24
C ARG A 6 -1.37 5.42 -12.10
N PHE A 7 -2.12 5.57 -11.02
CA PHE A 7 -2.01 4.69 -9.87
C PHE A 7 -3.37 4.55 -9.19
N PRO A 8 -3.84 3.33 -8.91
CA PRO A 8 -5.00 3.14 -8.05
C PRO A 8 -4.62 3.38 -6.59
N VAL A 9 -5.62 3.78 -5.82
CA VAL A 9 -5.56 3.85 -4.35
C VAL A 9 -6.63 2.90 -3.82
N VAL A 10 -6.26 1.99 -2.93
CA VAL A 10 -7.17 0.99 -2.35
C VAL A 10 -6.84 0.79 -0.88
N GLY A 11 -7.85 0.81 -0.01
CA GLY A 11 -7.74 0.51 1.42
C GLY A 11 -8.77 -0.54 1.82
N ASP A 12 -8.73 -0.98 3.08
CA ASP A 12 -9.75 -1.84 3.71
C ASP A 12 -10.02 -3.15 2.92
N PHE A 13 -9.01 -3.65 2.22
CA PHE A 13 -9.18 -4.82 1.35
C PHE A 13 -8.80 -6.13 2.03
N GLY A 14 -8.03 -6.10 3.11
CA GLY A 14 -7.16 -7.20 3.56
C GLY A 14 -7.80 -8.46 4.12
N THR A 15 -8.97 -8.90 3.65
CA THR A 15 -9.79 -9.98 4.22
C THR A 15 -9.59 -11.34 3.56
N GLY A 16 -9.14 -11.36 2.30
CA GLY A 16 -9.04 -12.54 1.44
C GLY A 16 -10.38 -13.04 0.90
N ASP A 17 -11.45 -12.23 0.97
CA ASP A 17 -12.80 -12.63 0.58
C ASP A 17 -13.11 -12.38 -0.91
N SER A 18 -14.35 -12.72 -1.31
CA SER A 18 -14.82 -12.54 -2.69
C SER A 18 -14.85 -11.09 -3.15
N ASP A 19 -15.10 -10.15 -2.23
CA ASP A 19 -15.22 -8.74 -2.56
C ASP A 19 -13.84 -8.16 -2.84
N GLN A 20 -12.85 -8.48 -2.00
CA GLN A 20 -11.44 -8.18 -2.29
C GLN A 20 -10.99 -8.76 -3.63
N ILE A 21 -11.30 -10.03 -3.90
CA ILE A 21 -10.92 -10.69 -5.15
C ILE A 21 -11.56 -9.98 -6.36
N SER A 22 -12.81 -9.54 -6.23
CA SER A 22 -13.52 -8.77 -7.27
C SER A 22 -12.85 -7.42 -7.53
N ILE A 23 -12.45 -6.71 -6.47
CA ILE A 23 -11.69 -5.44 -6.58
C ILE A 23 -10.35 -5.67 -7.28
N ALA A 24 -9.59 -6.69 -6.87
CA ALA A 24 -8.29 -7.00 -7.46
C ALA A 24 -8.40 -7.35 -8.95
N LYS A 25 -9.45 -8.10 -9.35
CA LYS A 25 -9.75 -8.38 -10.76
C LYS A 25 -10.05 -7.11 -11.54
N GLN A 26 -10.85 -6.19 -10.99
CA GLN A 26 -11.15 -4.92 -11.65
C GLN A 26 -9.93 -4.04 -11.81
N MET A 27 -9.06 -3.99 -10.80
CA MET A 27 -7.78 -3.28 -10.86
C MET A 27 -6.88 -3.85 -11.97
N PHE A 28 -6.79 -5.18 -12.08
CA PHE A 28 -6.02 -5.83 -13.14
C PHE A 28 -6.59 -5.54 -14.54
N GLU A 29 -7.91 -5.63 -14.72
CA GLU A 29 -8.53 -5.29 -16.01
C GLU A 29 -8.39 -3.81 -16.37
N ALA A 30 -8.40 -2.91 -15.38
CA ALA A 30 -8.08 -1.51 -15.59
C ALA A 30 -6.62 -1.29 -16.00
N HIS A 31 -5.67 -1.98 -15.35
CA HIS A 31 -4.26 -1.96 -15.70
C HIS A 31 -4.02 -2.41 -17.15
N ARG A 32 -4.69 -3.48 -17.59
CA ARG A 32 -4.58 -3.99 -18.97
C ARG A 32 -5.05 -2.99 -20.03
N ARG A 33 -6.03 -2.14 -19.71
CA ARG A 33 -6.52 -1.09 -20.61
C ARG A 33 -5.65 0.16 -20.58
N ALA A 34 -5.19 0.53 -19.39
CA ALA A 34 -4.36 1.71 -19.16
C ALA A 34 -3.33 1.37 -18.06
N PRO A 35 -2.08 1.03 -18.44
CA PRO A 35 -1.08 0.59 -17.49
C PRO A 35 -0.88 1.57 -16.33
N PHE A 36 -0.86 0.99 -15.14
CA PHE A 36 -0.52 1.66 -13.89
C PHE A 36 0.98 1.68 -13.71
N ASP A 37 1.45 2.72 -13.03
CA ASP A 37 2.86 2.94 -12.74
C ASP A 37 3.24 2.37 -11.38
N PHE A 38 2.29 2.39 -10.46
CA PHE A 38 2.35 1.85 -9.10
C PHE A 38 0.93 1.80 -8.54
N ALA A 39 0.77 1.29 -7.32
CA ALA A 39 -0.47 1.29 -6.55
C ALA A 39 -0.21 1.81 -5.13
N ILE A 40 -1.24 2.39 -4.51
CA ILE A 40 -1.22 2.80 -3.10
C ILE A 40 -2.14 1.88 -2.29
N ALA A 41 -1.59 1.22 -1.28
CA ALA A 41 -2.35 0.51 -0.26
C ALA A 41 -2.57 1.46 0.93
N ALA A 42 -3.80 1.92 1.11
CA ALA A 42 -4.17 3.04 1.97
C ALA A 42 -4.41 2.66 3.44
N GLY A 43 -3.99 1.47 3.86
CA GLY A 43 -4.18 0.96 5.22
C GLY A 43 -5.26 -0.10 5.31
N ASP A 44 -5.28 -0.78 6.45
CA ASP A 44 -6.09 -1.98 6.71
C ASP A 44 -5.84 -3.04 5.63
N ASN A 45 -4.54 -3.27 5.40
CA ASN A 45 -4.01 -4.10 4.34
C ASN A 45 -4.14 -5.59 4.66
N ILE A 46 -4.10 -5.97 5.94
CA ILE A 46 -4.10 -7.36 6.41
C ILE A 46 -4.98 -7.50 7.66
N TYR A 47 -6.18 -8.06 7.49
CA TYR A 47 -7.07 -8.44 8.58
C TYR A 47 -6.73 -9.83 9.15
N PRO A 48 -7.10 -10.11 10.42
CA PRO A 48 -7.80 -9.20 11.35
C PRO A 48 -6.87 -8.25 12.12
N ASN A 49 -5.56 -8.50 12.12
CA ASN A 49 -4.60 -7.91 13.08
C ASN A 49 -3.24 -7.54 12.48
N GLY A 50 -3.11 -7.58 11.15
CA GLY A 50 -1.89 -7.24 10.44
C GLY A 50 -0.84 -8.35 10.33
N SER A 51 -1.06 -9.49 10.99
CA SER A 51 -0.05 -10.54 11.14
C SER A 51 0.48 -11.08 9.80
N ALA A 52 1.81 -11.27 9.71
CA ALA A 52 2.49 -11.80 8.54
C ALA A 52 1.97 -13.15 8.06
N ARG A 53 1.40 -13.96 8.96
CA ARG A 53 0.80 -15.26 8.61
C ARG A 53 -0.31 -15.18 7.57
N TYR A 54 -0.87 -13.98 7.36
CA TYR A 54 -1.97 -13.74 6.43
C TYR A 54 -1.52 -13.12 5.09
N PHE A 55 -0.26 -12.73 4.91
CA PHE A 55 0.21 -12.03 3.69
C PHE A 55 -0.16 -12.77 2.41
N THR A 56 0.09 -14.07 2.36
CA THR A 56 -0.25 -14.85 1.16
C THR A 56 -1.75 -14.86 0.87
N ARG A 57 -2.58 -15.16 1.87
CA ARG A 57 -4.03 -15.31 1.67
C ARG A 57 -4.78 -13.98 1.55
N HIS A 58 -4.28 -12.92 2.16
CA HIS A 58 -4.99 -11.63 2.28
C HIS A 58 -4.39 -10.54 1.37
N PHE A 59 -3.26 -10.79 0.71
CA PHE A 59 -2.67 -9.85 -0.25
C PHE A 59 -2.13 -10.55 -1.50
N GLU A 60 -1.21 -11.51 -1.37
CA GLU A 60 -0.53 -12.08 -2.53
C GLU A 60 -1.50 -12.83 -3.46
N GLN A 61 -2.39 -13.66 -2.91
CA GLN A 61 -3.36 -14.42 -3.69
C GLN A 61 -4.42 -13.52 -4.34
N PRO A 62 -5.11 -12.60 -3.63
CA PRO A 62 -6.07 -11.71 -4.26
C PRO A 62 -5.47 -10.84 -5.37
N PHE A 63 -4.27 -10.28 -5.15
CA PHE A 63 -3.60 -9.40 -6.12
C PHE A 63 -2.61 -10.12 -7.05
N ALA A 64 -2.59 -11.46 -7.08
CA ALA A 64 -1.58 -12.25 -7.79
C ALA A 64 -1.40 -11.88 -9.27
N ALA A 65 -2.49 -11.52 -9.96
CA ALA A 65 -2.44 -11.11 -11.35
C ALA A 65 -1.71 -9.77 -11.51
N LEU A 66 -1.99 -8.79 -10.65
CA LEU A 66 -1.37 -7.47 -10.69
C LEU A 66 0.08 -7.51 -10.19
N LEU A 67 0.40 -8.38 -9.23
CA LEU A 67 1.77 -8.55 -8.71
C LEU A 67 2.75 -9.18 -9.72
N LYS A 68 2.24 -9.81 -10.78
CA LYS A 68 3.05 -10.28 -11.92
C LYS A 68 3.39 -9.18 -12.92
N GLU A 69 2.66 -8.06 -12.86
CA GLU A 69 2.93 -6.87 -13.66
C GLU A 69 3.97 -5.98 -12.95
N PRO A 70 4.60 -5.02 -13.65
CA PRO A 70 5.55 -4.08 -13.03
C PRO A 70 4.86 -3.01 -12.15
N VAL A 71 3.88 -3.41 -11.33
CA VAL A 71 3.10 -2.53 -10.45
C VAL A 71 3.53 -2.75 -9.00
N ARG A 72 4.26 -1.78 -8.45
CA ARG A 72 4.65 -1.80 -7.03
C ARG A 72 3.53 -1.24 -6.15
N PHE A 73 3.26 -1.89 -5.03
CA PHE A 73 2.38 -1.35 -3.99
C PHE A 73 3.21 -0.56 -2.97
N TYR A 74 2.86 0.70 -2.74
CA TYR A 74 3.36 1.49 -1.63
C TYR A 74 2.28 1.57 -0.55
N ALA A 75 2.56 1.05 0.64
CA ALA A 75 1.56 0.93 1.70
C ALA A 75 1.73 1.95 2.84
N VAL A 76 0.61 2.36 3.42
CA VAL A 76 0.54 2.88 4.80
C VAL A 76 -0.16 1.87 5.69
N LEU A 77 -0.07 2.04 7.00
CA LEU A 77 -0.72 1.14 7.96
C LEU A 77 -2.02 1.72 8.47
N GLY A 78 -3.05 0.87 8.55
CA GLY A 78 -4.31 1.15 9.23
C GLY A 78 -4.34 0.61 10.66
N ASN A 79 -5.46 0.84 11.36
CA ASN A 79 -5.62 0.45 12.77
C ASN A 79 -5.70 -1.07 12.95
N HIS A 80 -6.08 -1.85 11.94
CA HIS A 80 -6.01 -3.31 12.01
C HIS A 80 -4.59 -3.84 11.78
N ASP A 81 -3.81 -3.19 10.91
CA ASP A 81 -2.44 -3.61 10.58
C ASP A 81 -1.50 -3.55 11.78
N VAL A 82 -1.70 -2.59 12.66
CA VAL A 82 -0.75 -2.29 13.74
C VAL A 82 -0.98 -3.08 15.02
N ARG A 83 -2.02 -3.91 15.07
CA ARG A 83 -2.36 -4.71 16.26
C ARG A 83 -1.26 -5.73 16.56
N GLU A 84 -0.78 -6.41 15.53
CA GLU A 84 0.35 -7.34 15.60
C GLU A 84 1.35 -7.13 14.45
N GLY A 85 0.88 -6.62 13.30
CA GLY A 85 1.61 -6.65 12.05
C GLY A 85 2.57 -5.49 11.76
N ARG A 86 2.66 -4.48 12.62
CA ARG A 86 3.36 -3.22 12.30
C ARG A 86 4.77 -3.45 11.75
N GLN A 87 5.60 -4.18 12.49
CA GLN A 87 7.01 -4.36 12.09
C GLN A 87 7.14 -5.25 10.86
N ASP A 88 6.31 -6.30 10.78
CA ASP A 88 6.32 -7.23 9.66
C ASP A 88 5.91 -6.55 8.36
N GLN A 89 4.82 -5.78 8.37
CA GLN A 89 4.34 -5.04 7.20
C GLN A 89 5.34 -3.96 6.76
N CYS A 90 5.92 -3.20 7.70
CA CYS A 90 6.97 -2.23 7.37
C CYS A 90 8.17 -2.88 6.67
N ARG A 91 8.50 -4.13 7.00
CA ARG A 91 9.62 -4.89 6.42
C ARG A 91 9.21 -5.77 5.24
N TYR A 92 7.92 -5.87 4.95
CA TYR A 92 7.41 -6.73 3.91
C TYR A 92 7.75 -6.16 2.52
N PRO A 93 8.51 -6.90 1.67
CA PRO A 93 9.05 -6.33 0.44
C PRO A 93 7.99 -5.79 -0.53
N LEU A 94 6.83 -6.44 -0.61
CA LEU A 94 5.79 -6.05 -1.57
C LEU A 94 5.04 -4.78 -1.18
N PHE A 95 5.18 -4.29 0.05
CA PHE A 95 4.58 -3.02 0.51
C PHE A 95 5.49 -1.81 0.32
N ASN A 96 6.75 -2.03 -0.07
CA ASN A 96 7.70 -0.96 -0.42
C ASN A 96 7.84 0.15 0.65
N MET A 97 7.75 -0.23 1.92
CA MET A 97 7.82 0.68 3.08
C MET A 97 9.25 0.85 3.63
N SER A 98 10.20 -0.02 3.22
CA SER A 98 11.61 0.05 3.59
C SER A 98 11.87 0.15 5.10
N GLY A 99 11.08 -0.56 5.91
CA GLY A 99 11.15 -0.57 7.37
C GLY A 99 10.59 0.68 8.05
N ARG A 100 9.98 1.62 7.30
CA ARG A 100 9.44 2.89 7.81
C ARG A 100 7.93 2.86 7.83
N ASN A 101 7.31 3.41 8.87
CA ASN A 101 5.87 3.60 8.95
C ASN A 101 5.40 4.97 8.41
N TYR A 102 6.31 5.87 8.08
CA TYR A 102 6.03 7.12 7.37
C TYR A 102 7.18 7.43 6.41
N TYR A 103 6.86 7.90 5.20
CA TYR A 103 7.84 8.12 4.15
C TYR A 103 7.24 8.93 2.98
N THR A 104 8.09 9.34 2.04
CA THR A 104 7.64 10.03 0.82
C THR A 104 7.88 9.13 -0.39
N VAL A 105 6.88 9.01 -1.25
CA VAL A 105 7.01 8.38 -2.57
C VAL A 105 7.13 9.49 -3.60
N LYS A 106 8.28 9.56 -4.28
CA LYS A 106 8.54 10.50 -5.37
C LYS A 106 8.43 9.77 -6.70
N GLN A 107 7.65 10.29 -7.63
CA GLN A 107 7.39 9.64 -8.92
C GLN A 107 7.49 10.62 -10.09
N GLY A 108 7.85 10.07 -11.25
CA GLY A 108 7.85 10.81 -12.51
C GLY A 108 8.82 12.00 -12.55
N GLU A 109 10.00 11.89 -11.95
CA GLU A 109 11.05 12.94 -12.00
C GLU A 109 10.55 14.32 -11.52
N GLY A 110 9.79 14.35 -10.43
CA GLY A 110 9.29 15.59 -9.81
C GLY A 110 7.84 15.94 -10.15
N LEU A 111 7.12 15.06 -10.86
CA LEU A 111 5.68 15.25 -11.13
C LEU A 111 4.80 15.00 -9.91
N LEU A 112 5.23 14.15 -8.98
CA LEU A 112 4.42 13.75 -7.85
C LEU A 112 5.27 13.43 -6.61
N ASP A 113 4.90 14.06 -5.50
CA ASP A 113 5.30 13.68 -4.14
C ASP A 113 4.05 13.21 -3.37
N LEU A 114 4.08 11.98 -2.87
CA LEU A 114 3.07 11.46 -1.95
C LEU A 114 3.66 11.30 -0.55
N TYR A 115 3.04 11.95 0.43
CA TYR A 115 3.42 11.85 1.84
C TYR A 115 2.62 10.73 2.49
N MET A 116 3.29 9.62 2.75
CA MET A 116 2.73 8.38 3.29
C MET A 116 2.82 8.45 4.82
N LEU A 117 1.67 8.48 5.48
CA LEU A 117 1.55 8.77 6.90
C LEU A 117 1.01 7.59 7.68
N ASP A 118 1.43 7.50 8.93
CA ASP A 118 0.87 6.58 9.91
C ASP A 118 0.06 7.37 10.94
N SER A 119 -1.26 7.32 10.77
CA SER A 119 -2.22 7.96 11.67
C SER A 119 -2.42 7.18 12.97
N THR A 120 -2.00 5.91 13.03
CA THR A 120 -2.19 5.06 14.21
C THR A 120 -1.25 5.40 15.37
N ILE A 121 -0.17 6.15 15.08
CA ILE A 121 0.77 6.68 16.08
C ILE A 121 0.47 8.13 16.48
N ALA A 122 -0.73 8.63 16.20
CA ALA A 122 -1.15 9.99 16.55
C ALA A 122 -1.37 10.16 18.07
N THR A 123 -0.29 10.13 18.84
CA THR A 123 -0.22 10.71 20.19
C THR A 123 0.78 11.87 20.19
N ARG A 124 0.24 13.08 20.07
CA ARG A 124 0.78 14.38 20.51
C ARG A 124 2.31 14.42 20.74
N ARG A 125 3.15 14.42 19.69
CA ARG A 125 4.54 14.99 19.70
C ARG A 125 5.38 14.70 18.44
N ARG A 126 4.97 13.84 17.50
CA ARG A 126 5.81 13.44 16.35
C ARG A 126 5.45 14.04 14.99
N SER A 127 4.41 14.84 14.89
CA SER A 127 4.08 15.60 13.67
C SER A 127 5.10 16.71 13.31
N ALA A 128 6.10 16.95 14.15
CA ALA A 128 7.14 17.97 13.94
C ALA A 128 8.21 17.61 12.88
N GLY A 129 8.25 16.36 12.39
CA GLY A 129 9.21 15.93 11.35
C GLY A 129 8.81 16.27 9.91
N TRP A 130 7.69 16.95 9.70
CA TRP A 130 7.13 17.22 8.37
C TRP A 130 7.85 18.32 7.58
N ASN A 131 8.58 19.21 8.26
CA ASN A 131 9.13 20.43 7.65
C ASN A 131 10.62 20.36 7.30
N SER A 132 11.20 19.17 7.19
CA SER A 132 12.63 19.02 6.85
C SER A 132 12.81 18.06 5.69
N ASN A 133 12.62 18.57 4.47
CA ASN A 133 13.31 18.19 3.24
C ASN A 133 13.09 19.29 2.19
#